data_AF-A0A7V4UXY7-F1
#
_entry.id   AF-A0A7V4UXY7-F1
#
_cell.length_a   1.000
_cell.length_b   1.000
_cell.length_c   1.000
_cell.angle_alpha   90.00
_cell.angle_beta   90.00
_cell.angle_gamma   90.00
#
_symmetry.space_group_name_H-M   'P 1'
#
loop_
_entity.id
_entity.type
_entity.pdbx_description
1 polymer ?
#
loop_
_entity_poly.entity_id
_entity_poly.type
_entity_poly.pdbx_seq_one_letter_code
_entity_poly.pdbx_strand_id
1 'polypeptide(L)'
;MRVLIVKASALGDIISALPVLDYLKQASSRIEIDWVVEESFSHILEGNPQLSALHLVRTKAWRKAPFAARTRKEIALLKQTLQEREYDLVFDIQGNLKSGLICWLTGCPDRLGFERTELQESVNALFTTRQIPLRRQDYHVTDKYLRLVSIPFAKDFREMQLTTTIQTSPEDDASAEVLLATLSDGLVFVFQYGTTWQTKFWSEKSWIALGKAVLDRFREASIFFPWGNESERTAVTAIAAGIGQGARVLER
;
A
#
# COMPACT_ATOMS: atom_id res chain seq x y z
N MET A 1 -18.91 -4.08 16.07
CA MET A 1 -17.56 -4.65 16.17
C MET A 1 -16.64 -3.79 15.35
N ARG A 2 -15.54 -3.33 15.95
CA ARG A 2 -14.56 -2.44 15.35
C ARG A 2 -13.20 -3.10 15.35
N VAL A 3 -12.56 -3.07 14.19
CA VAL A 3 -11.25 -3.70 14.01
C VAL A 3 -10.24 -2.69 13.48
N LEU A 4 -8.98 -2.87 13.87
CA LEU A 4 -7.87 -2.09 13.35
C LEU A 4 -6.96 -2.97 12.50
N ILE A 5 -6.62 -2.53 11.30
CA ILE A 5 -5.57 -3.12 10.47
C ILE A 5 -4.31 -2.28 10.63
N VAL A 6 -3.20 -2.91 11.04
CA VAL A 6 -1.89 -2.26 11.10
C VAL A 6 -1.04 -2.75 9.93
N LYS A 7 -1.09 -1.98 8.84
CA LYS A 7 -0.27 -2.18 7.64
C LYS A 7 0.21 -0.84 7.11
N ALA A 8 1.31 -0.37 7.70
CA ALA A 8 1.82 0.97 7.46
C ALA A 8 2.66 1.10 6.18
N SER A 9 3.28 0.01 5.72
CA SER A 9 4.23 0.00 4.60
C SER A 9 4.52 -1.44 4.11
N ALA A 10 5.13 -1.63 2.94
CA ALA A 10 5.36 -0.64 1.87
C ALA A 10 4.17 -0.55 0.90
N LEU A 11 4.21 0.35 -0.09
CA LEU A 11 3.12 0.57 -1.06
C LEU A 11 2.58 -0.72 -1.68
N GLY A 12 3.46 -1.57 -2.23
CA GLY A 12 3.05 -2.83 -2.87
C GLY A 12 2.37 -3.80 -1.89
N ASP A 13 2.80 -3.81 -0.63
CA ASP A 13 2.18 -4.65 0.39
C ASP A 13 0.83 -4.08 0.88
N ILE A 14 0.66 -2.76 0.88
CA ILE A 14 -0.64 -2.12 1.18
C ILE A 14 -1.64 -2.52 0.10
N ILE A 15 -1.26 -2.40 -1.17
CA ILE A 15 -2.10 -2.83 -2.30
C ILE A 15 -2.45 -4.31 -2.16
N SER A 16 -1.47 -5.15 -1.86
CA SER A 16 -1.69 -6.59 -1.66
C SER A 16 -2.57 -6.93 -0.45
N ALA A 17 -2.76 -5.98 0.48
CA ALA A 17 -3.61 -6.11 1.65
C ALA A 17 -5.03 -5.56 1.45
N LEU A 18 -5.31 -4.84 0.36
CA LEU A 18 -6.67 -4.30 0.10
C LEU A 18 -7.78 -5.36 0.09
N PRO A 19 -7.58 -6.60 -0.41
CA PRO A 19 -8.59 -7.67 -0.32
C PRO A 19 -9.05 -7.98 1.11
N VAL A 20 -8.26 -7.65 2.14
CA VAL A 20 -8.64 -7.81 3.55
C VAL A 20 -9.88 -6.97 3.89
N LEU A 21 -10.00 -5.77 3.31
CA LEU A 21 -11.16 -4.91 3.56
C LEU A 21 -12.45 -5.57 3.07
N ASP A 22 -12.42 -6.08 1.85
CA ASP A 22 -13.56 -6.77 1.26
C ASP A 22 -13.90 -8.05 2.01
N TYR A 23 -12.88 -8.85 2.35
CA TYR A 23 -13.06 -10.03 3.20
C TYR A 23 -13.79 -9.70 4.50
N LEU A 24 -13.34 -8.67 5.22
CA LEU A 24 -13.95 -8.29 6.50
C LEU A 24 -15.40 -7.83 6.34
N LYS A 25 -15.71 -7.05 5.29
CA LYS A 25 -17.08 -6.61 4.99
C LYS A 25 -18.01 -7.78 4.62
N GLN A 26 -17.52 -8.76 3.86
CA GLN A 26 -18.26 -9.99 3.56
C GLN A 26 -18.38 -10.91 4.78
N ALA A 27 -17.37 -10.94 5.64
CA ALA A 27 -17.38 -11.71 6.87
C ALA A 27 -18.38 -11.15 7.88
N SER A 28 -18.53 -9.82 7.97
CA SER A 28 -19.49 -9.14 8.83
C SER A 28 -19.92 -7.78 8.26
N SER A 29 -21.19 -7.66 7.88
CA SER A 29 -21.72 -6.46 7.20
C SER A 29 -21.71 -5.18 8.05
N ARG A 30 -21.65 -5.31 9.38
CA ARG A 30 -21.63 -4.16 10.32
C ARG A 30 -20.25 -3.89 10.92
N ILE A 31 -19.20 -4.48 10.37
CA ILE A 31 -17.84 -4.24 10.87
C ILE A 31 -17.36 -2.82 10.52
N GLU A 32 -16.87 -2.11 11.53
CA GLU A 32 -16.10 -0.88 11.33
C GLU A 32 -14.63 -1.25 11.20
N ILE A 33 -13.97 -0.72 10.16
CA ILE A 33 -12.59 -1.07 9.85
C ILE A 33 -11.77 0.21 9.85
N ASP A 34 -10.80 0.30 10.75
CA ASP A 34 -9.82 1.36 10.75
C ASP A 34 -8.49 0.82 10.21
N TRP A 35 -7.65 1.71 9.68
CA TRP A 35 -6.35 1.33 9.15
C TRP A 35 -5.25 2.29 9.62
N VAL A 36 -4.10 1.76 10.04
CA VAL A 36 -2.89 2.56 10.30
C VAL A 36 -1.95 2.52 9.10
N VAL A 37 -1.67 3.69 8.50
CA VAL A 37 -0.81 3.85 7.32
C VAL A 37 0.26 4.92 7.51
N GLU A 38 1.45 4.78 6.92
CA GLU A 38 2.38 5.92 6.84
C GLU A 38 1.76 7.05 6.00
N GLU A 39 1.94 8.30 6.43
CA GLU A 39 1.44 9.50 5.72
C GLU A 39 1.85 9.53 4.24
N SER A 40 3.01 8.97 3.87
CA SER A 40 3.46 8.92 2.46
C SER A 40 2.68 7.94 1.58
N PHE A 41 1.83 7.10 2.15
CA PHE A 41 1.04 6.09 1.43
C PHE A 41 -0.47 6.26 1.67
N SER A 42 -0.92 7.37 2.29
CA SER A 42 -2.32 7.57 2.66
C SER A 42 -3.25 7.57 1.45
N HIS A 43 -2.84 8.19 0.36
CA HIS A 43 -3.66 8.37 -0.86
C HIS A 43 -4.20 7.08 -1.46
N ILE A 44 -3.57 5.92 -1.22
CA ILE A 44 -4.07 4.62 -1.71
C ILE A 44 -5.33 4.16 -0.96
N LEU A 45 -5.51 4.65 0.27
CA LEU A 45 -6.60 4.26 1.18
C LEU A 45 -7.62 5.38 1.39
N GLU A 46 -7.25 6.62 1.08
CA GLU A 46 -8.16 7.77 1.16
C GLU A 46 -9.39 7.56 0.26
N GLY A 47 -10.55 8.00 0.75
CA GLY A 47 -11.83 7.82 0.06
C GLY A 47 -12.38 6.39 0.03
N ASN A 48 -11.65 5.38 0.51
CA ASN A 48 -12.14 3.99 0.47
C ASN A 48 -13.39 3.80 1.36
N PRO A 49 -14.56 3.44 0.79
CA PRO A 49 -15.82 3.37 1.54
C PRO A 49 -15.88 2.21 2.54
N GLN A 50 -14.94 1.26 2.46
CA GLN A 50 -14.85 0.15 3.40
C GLN A 50 -14.16 0.54 4.71
N LEU A 51 -13.43 1.66 4.72
CA LEU A 51 -12.76 2.20 5.90
C LEU A 51 -13.67 3.17 6.66
N SER A 52 -13.63 3.05 7.98
CA SER A 52 -14.31 3.95 8.92
C SER A 52 -13.37 5.08 9.37
N ALA A 53 -12.08 4.81 9.54
CA ALA A 53 -11.07 5.83 9.79
C ALA A 53 -9.69 5.41 9.28
N LEU A 54 -8.89 6.40 8.89
CA LEU A 54 -7.49 6.24 8.50
C LEU A 54 -6.59 6.95 9.51
N HIS A 55 -5.73 6.21 10.18
CA HIS A 55 -4.80 6.72 11.18
C HIS A 55 -3.41 6.89 10.57
N LEU A 56 -3.00 8.14 10.37
CA LEU A 56 -1.73 8.45 9.75
C LEU A 56 -0.58 8.40 10.75
N VAL A 57 0.52 7.77 10.37
CA VAL A 57 1.75 7.71 11.16
C VAL A 57 2.95 8.24 10.38
N ARG A 58 3.96 8.74 11.10
CA ARG A 58 5.23 9.20 10.54
C ARG A 58 6.41 8.47 11.16
N THR A 59 6.38 7.14 11.19
CA THR A 59 7.35 6.37 12.00
C THR A 59 8.79 6.59 11.56
N LYS A 60 9.00 6.85 10.25
CA LYS A 60 10.31 7.23 9.71
C LYS A 60 10.85 8.52 10.33
N ALA A 61 10.01 9.54 10.50
CA ALA A 61 10.40 10.81 11.12
C ALA A 61 10.58 10.64 12.63
N TRP A 62 9.66 9.94 13.29
CA TRP A 62 9.72 9.69 14.74
C TRP A 62 11.02 9.00 15.15
N ARG A 63 11.46 7.99 14.39
CA ARG A 63 12.71 7.27 14.67
C ARG A 63 13.96 8.14 14.54
N LYS A 64 13.94 9.20 13.70
CA LYS A 64 15.07 10.14 13.57
C LYS A 64 15.18 11.07 14.79
N ALA A 65 14.06 11.37 15.45
CA ALA A 65 14.02 12.28 16.59
C ALA A 65 13.00 11.82 17.66
N PRO A 66 13.23 10.68 18.34
CA PRO A 66 12.23 10.05 19.21
C PRO A 66 11.88 10.89 20.45
N PHE A 67 12.84 11.63 20.99
CA PHE A 67 12.65 12.46 22.20
C PHE A 67 12.19 13.90 21.90
N ALA A 68 12.10 14.28 20.62
CA ALA A 68 11.64 15.60 20.24
C ALA A 68 10.21 15.83 20.76
N ALA A 69 9.92 17.05 21.24
CA ALA A 69 8.59 17.39 21.76
C ALA A 69 7.48 17.12 20.73
N ARG A 70 7.75 17.42 19.46
CA ARG A 70 6.86 17.13 18.34
C ARG A 70 6.55 15.64 18.20
N THR A 71 7.57 14.79 18.12
CA THR A 71 7.40 13.32 18.03
C THR A 71 6.59 12.77 19.20
N ARG A 72 6.92 13.19 20.43
CA ARG A 72 6.18 12.75 21.63
C ARG A 72 4.71 13.18 21.58
N LYS A 73 4.43 14.40 21.14
CA LYS A 73 3.05 14.91 20.98
C LYS A 73 2.28 14.11 19.92
N GLU A 74 2.90 13.82 18.78
CA GLU A 74 2.27 13.03 17.70
C GLU A 74 1.96 11.60 18.14
N ILE A 75 2.90 10.95 18.83
CA ILE A 75 2.68 9.59 19.37
C ILE A 75 1.61 9.60 20.47
N ALA A 76 1.60 10.60 21.35
CA ALA A 76 0.60 10.73 22.40
C ALA A 76 -0.81 10.93 21.81
N LEU A 77 -0.93 11.77 20.77
CA LEU A 77 -2.18 11.96 20.04
C LEU A 77 -2.63 10.67 19.36
N LEU A 78 -1.74 9.99 18.62
CA LEU A 78 -2.05 8.70 18.01
C LEU A 78 -2.56 7.70 19.06
N LYS A 79 -1.86 7.57 20.19
CA LYS A 79 -2.25 6.69 21.29
C LYS A 79 -3.66 7.03 21.76
N GLN A 80 -3.93 8.29 22.08
CA GLN A 80 -5.24 8.74 22.54
C GLN A 80 -6.32 8.38 21.52
N THR A 81 -6.14 8.75 20.26
CA THR A 81 -7.10 8.47 19.18
C THR A 81 -7.34 6.97 19.00
N LEU A 82 -6.29 6.14 19.05
CA LEU A 82 -6.46 4.68 18.94
C LEU A 82 -7.19 4.07 20.15
N GLN A 83 -6.99 4.61 21.35
CA GLN A 83 -7.64 4.12 22.57
C GLN A 83 -9.11 4.53 22.64
N GLU A 84 -9.45 5.75 22.20
CA GLU A 84 -10.83 6.25 22.10
C GLU A 84 -11.68 5.44 21.11
N ARG A 85 -11.05 4.73 20.18
CA ARG A 85 -11.74 3.83 19.25
C ARG A 85 -12.10 2.49 19.87
N GLU A 86 -11.61 2.08 21.04
CA GLU A 86 -12.09 0.86 21.72
C GLU A 86 -12.20 -0.38 20.80
N TYR A 87 -11.10 -0.76 20.15
CA TYR A 87 -11.11 -1.88 19.18
C TYR A 87 -11.40 -3.24 19.83
N ASP A 88 -12.21 -4.05 19.15
CA ASP A 88 -12.46 -5.45 19.53
C ASP A 88 -11.30 -6.37 19.08
N LEU A 89 -10.75 -6.10 17.88
CA LEU A 89 -9.64 -6.87 17.29
C LEU A 89 -8.63 -5.92 16.64
N VAL A 90 -7.35 -6.22 16.80
CA VAL A 90 -6.26 -5.56 16.06
C VAL A 90 -5.50 -6.61 15.24
N PHE A 91 -5.36 -6.36 13.95
CA PHE A 91 -4.65 -7.22 13.01
C PHE A 91 -3.31 -6.59 12.63
N ASP A 92 -2.21 -7.11 13.17
CA ASP A 92 -0.86 -6.79 12.72
C ASP A 92 -0.46 -7.67 11.53
N ILE A 93 -0.81 -7.20 10.33
CA ILE A 93 -0.40 -7.85 9.07
C ILE A 93 0.91 -7.26 8.51
N GLN A 94 1.65 -6.47 9.31
CA GLN A 94 2.96 -5.95 8.94
C GLN A 94 4.11 -6.71 9.60
N GLY A 95 4.00 -7.06 10.87
CA GLY A 95 4.93 -7.98 11.54
C GLY A 95 6.33 -7.44 11.82
N ASN A 96 6.48 -6.14 12.14
CA ASN A 96 7.75 -5.55 12.57
C ASN A 96 7.60 -4.74 13.87
N LEU A 97 8.70 -4.32 14.50
CA LEU A 97 8.69 -3.66 15.80
C LEU A 97 7.77 -2.43 15.83
N LYS A 98 7.80 -1.61 14.77
CA LYS A 98 6.96 -0.41 14.70
C LYS A 98 5.47 -0.74 14.65
N SER A 99 5.05 -1.77 13.90
CA SER A 99 3.65 -2.19 13.88
C SER A 99 3.22 -2.79 15.21
N GLY A 100 4.09 -3.59 15.83
CA GLY A 100 3.83 -4.18 17.14
C GLY A 100 3.60 -3.10 18.21
N LEU A 101 4.47 -2.08 18.27
CA LEU A 101 4.29 -0.95 19.17
C LEU A 101 2.97 -0.20 18.93
N ILE A 102 2.60 0.04 17.67
CA ILE A 102 1.31 0.66 17.32
C ILE A 102 0.15 -0.21 17.84
N CYS A 103 0.20 -1.53 17.62
CA CYS A 103 -0.80 -2.45 18.13
C CYS A 103 -0.91 -2.39 19.65
N TRP A 104 0.22 -2.33 20.37
CA TRP A 104 0.23 -2.22 21.82
C TRP A 104 -0.37 -0.90 22.33
N LEU A 105 -0.14 0.22 21.62
CA LEU A 105 -0.70 1.53 21.99
C LEU A 105 -2.23 1.55 21.97
N THR A 106 -2.88 0.69 21.18
CA THR A 106 -4.35 0.58 21.12
C THR A 106 -4.96 0.17 22.46
N GLY A 107 -4.22 -0.52 23.33
CA GLY A 107 -4.76 -1.11 24.56
C GLY A 107 -5.73 -2.29 24.34
N CYS A 108 -6.05 -2.65 23.09
CA CYS A 108 -6.95 -3.76 22.77
C CYS A 108 -6.36 -5.08 23.25
N PRO A 109 -7.10 -5.95 23.98
CA PRO A 109 -6.56 -7.21 24.48
C PRO A 109 -6.38 -8.28 23.39
N ASP A 110 -7.16 -8.24 22.30
CA ASP A 110 -7.08 -9.23 21.22
C ASP A 110 -6.33 -8.65 20.00
N ARG A 111 -5.03 -8.94 19.93
CA ARG A 111 -4.08 -8.44 18.93
C ARG A 111 -3.47 -9.63 18.20
N LEU A 112 -3.89 -9.84 16.96
CA LEU A 112 -3.48 -10.95 16.13
C LEU A 112 -2.29 -10.54 15.26
N GLY A 113 -1.24 -11.36 15.26
CA GLY A 113 -0.05 -11.21 14.43
C GLY A 113 0.40 -12.53 13.83
N PHE A 114 1.44 -12.49 13.02
CA PHE A 114 2.09 -13.72 12.53
C PHE A 114 2.87 -14.43 13.63
N GLU A 115 3.06 -15.74 13.45
CA GLU A 115 4.02 -16.49 14.25
C GLU A 115 5.46 -16.03 14.04
N ARG A 116 6.32 -16.32 15.03
CA ARG A 116 7.70 -15.81 15.08
C ARG A 116 8.55 -16.14 13.86
N THR A 117 8.32 -17.27 13.20
CA THR A 117 9.07 -17.73 12.03
C THR A 117 8.81 -16.89 10.77
N GLU A 118 7.66 -16.21 10.72
CA GLU A 118 7.26 -15.39 9.57
C GLU A 118 7.52 -13.89 9.79
N LEU A 119 7.87 -13.49 11.01
CA LEU A 119 8.17 -12.11 11.34
C LEU A 119 9.55 -11.72 10.83
N GLN A 120 9.64 -10.56 10.17
CA GLN A 120 10.93 -9.96 9.82
C GLN A 120 11.71 -9.57 11.07
N GLU A 121 11.01 -9.11 12.11
CA GLU A 121 11.60 -8.70 13.38
C GLU A 121 10.88 -9.43 14.52
N SER A 122 11.49 -10.50 15.05
CA SER A 122 10.87 -11.41 16.04
C SER A 122 10.40 -10.72 17.33
N VAL A 123 10.94 -9.54 17.65
CA VAL A 123 10.50 -8.69 18.76
C VAL A 123 9.03 -8.25 18.63
N ASN A 124 8.49 -8.20 17.41
CA ASN A 124 7.07 -7.90 17.15
C ASN A 124 6.14 -8.86 17.91
N ALA A 125 6.53 -10.13 18.06
CA ALA A 125 5.75 -11.16 18.73
C ALA A 125 5.43 -10.85 20.21
N LEU A 126 6.15 -9.92 20.84
CA LEU A 126 5.88 -9.47 22.21
C LEU A 126 4.64 -8.57 22.31
N PHE A 127 4.22 -7.97 21.19
CA PHE A 127 3.13 -7.00 21.18
C PHE A 127 1.80 -7.61 20.74
N THR A 128 1.80 -8.76 20.07
CA THR A 128 0.60 -9.49 19.66
C THR A 128 0.21 -10.53 20.72
N THR A 129 -1.07 -10.66 21.04
CA THR A 129 -1.56 -11.64 22.03
C THR A 129 -1.88 -12.99 21.41
N ARG A 130 -2.16 -13.03 20.10
CA ARG A 130 -2.40 -14.27 19.34
C ARG A 130 -1.50 -14.31 18.12
N GLN A 131 -0.77 -15.40 17.98
CA GLN A 131 0.17 -15.62 16.87
C GLN A 131 -0.41 -16.67 15.94
N ILE A 132 -0.63 -16.29 14.68
CA ILE A 132 -1.28 -17.13 13.69
C ILE A 132 -0.21 -17.79 12.81
N PRO A 133 -0.15 -19.13 12.77
CA PRO A 133 0.75 -19.84 11.89
C PRO A 133 0.25 -19.80 10.45
N LEU A 134 1.20 -19.74 9.52
CA LEU A 134 0.91 -19.86 8.10
C LEU A 134 0.92 -21.32 7.66
N ARG A 135 0.10 -21.61 6.66
CA ARG A 135 0.04 -22.92 6.01
C ARG A 135 0.89 -22.87 4.75
N ARG A 136 1.31 -24.03 4.26
CA ARG A 136 2.04 -24.16 2.98
C ARG A 136 1.30 -23.54 1.79
N GLN A 137 -0.04 -23.57 1.84
CA GLN A 137 -0.93 -22.98 0.82
C GLN A 137 -1.10 -21.46 0.96
N ASP A 138 -0.67 -20.84 2.05
CA ASP A 138 -0.70 -19.37 2.24
C ASP A 138 0.59 -18.78 1.62
N TYR A 139 0.79 -19.04 0.32
CA TYR A 139 2.04 -18.71 -0.38
C TYR A 139 2.08 -17.25 -0.82
N HIS A 140 1.01 -16.78 -1.46
CA HIS A 140 0.92 -15.39 -1.91
C HIS A 140 0.80 -14.45 -0.70
N VAL A 141 1.40 -13.26 -0.78
CA VAL A 141 1.42 -12.31 0.35
C VAL A 141 0.01 -11.91 0.80
N THR A 142 -0.92 -11.74 -0.15
CA THR A 142 -2.35 -11.53 0.14
C THR A 142 -2.97 -12.70 0.91
N ASP A 143 -2.64 -13.95 0.57
CA ASP A 143 -3.15 -15.12 1.28
C ASP A 143 -2.64 -15.15 2.71
N LYS A 144 -1.40 -14.72 2.96
CA LYS A 144 -0.86 -14.58 4.32
C LYS A 144 -1.68 -13.58 5.13
N TYR A 145 -2.02 -12.43 4.55
CA TYR A 145 -2.85 -11.42 5.21
C TYR A 145 -4.26 -11.94 5.49
N LEU A 146 -4.91 -12.53 4.49
CA LEU A 146 -6.24 -13.14 4.61
C LEU A 146 -6.27 -14.30 5.60
N ARG A 147 -5.21 -15.11 5.66
CA ARG A 147 -5.05 -16.19 6.64
C ARG A 147 -5.14 -15.67 8.06
N LEU A 148 -4.43 -14.58 8.36
CA LEU A 148 -4.42 -13.98 9.69
C LEU A 148 -5.79 -13.41 10.05
N VAL A 149 -6.37 -12.58 9.15
CA VAL A 149 -7.63 -11.88 9.46
C VAL A 149 -8.84 -12.80 9.47
N SER A 150 -8.79 -13.96 8.82
CA SER A 150 -9.92 -14.90 8.75
C SER A 150 -10.12 -15.74 10.00
N ILE A 151 -9.10 -15.87 10.85
CA ILE A 151 -9.16 -16.74 12.04
C ILE A 151 -10.35 -16.44 12.95
N PRO A 152 -10.63 -15.18 13.33
CA PRO A 152 -11.73 -14.88 14.26
C PRO A 152 -13.12 -15.14 13.67
N PHE A 153 -13.24 -15.15 12.34
CA PHE A 153 -14.52 -15.24 11.65
C PHE A 153 -14.88 -16.66 11.21
N ALA A 154 -13.90 -17.58 11.21
CA ALA A 154 -14.07 -18.97 10.78
C ALA A 154 -14.70 -19.12 9.38
N LYS A 155 -14.46 -18.14 8.49
CA LYS A 155 -14.90 -18.16 7.08
C LYS A 155 -13.69 -18.28 6.17
N ASP A 156 -13.69 -19.27 5.29
CA ASP A 156 -12.59 -19.45 4.33
C ASP A 156 -12.66 -18.39 3.24
N PHE A 157 -11.61 -17.57 3.15
CA PHE A 157 -11.49 -16.53 2.15
C PHE A 157 -11.32 -17.08 0.73
N ARG A 158 -10.92 -18.36 0.58
CA ARG A 158 -10.76 -19.01 -0.73
C ARG A 158 -12.08 -19.32 -1.41
N GLU A 159 -13.15 -19.39 -0.63
CA GLU A 159 -14.51 -19.59 -1.13
C GLU A 159 -15.19 -18.24 -1.49
N MET A 160 -14.47 -17.13 -1.32
CA MET A 160 -14.97 -15.78 -1.55
C MET A 160 -14.38 -15.20 -2.84
N GLN A 161 -15.19 -14.42 -3.55
CA GLN A 161 -14.71 -13.55 -4.61
C GLN A 161 -14.35 -12.21 -3.98
N LEU A 162 -13.06 -12.02 -3.71
CA LEU A 162 -12.54 -10.81 -3.11
C LEU A 162 -12.11 -9.82 -4.19
N THR A 163 -12.51 -8.58 -4.01
CA THR A 163 -12.19 -7.47 -4.89
C THR A 163 -11.17 -6.54 -4.25
N THR A 164 -10.51 -5.74 -5.08
CA THR A 164 -9.62 -4.66 -4.65
C THR A 164 -10.08 -3.40 -5.33
N THR A 165 -10.25 -2.33 -4.56
CA THR A 165 -10.61 -1.01 -5.10
C THR A 165 -9.65 0.04 -4.55
N ILE A 166 -9.08 0.82 -5.45
CA ILE A 166 -8.37 2.07 -5.14
C ILE A 166 -9.28 3.18 -5.65
N GLN A 167 -9.60 4.12 -4.77
CA GLN A 167 -10.45 5.26 -5.13
C GLN A 167 -9.58 6.36 -5.74
N THR A 168 -10.06 6.94 -6.84
CA THR A 168 -9.55 8.19 -7.38
C THR A 168 -10.44 9.33 -6.93
N SER A 169 -9.86 10.50 -6.71
CA SER A 169 -10.64 11.71 -6.43
C SER A 169 -11.21 12.28 -7.74
N PRO A 170 -12.29 13.09 -7.68
CA PRO A 170 -12.76 13.82 -8.86
C PRO A 170 -11.69 14.71 -9.51
N GLU A 171 -10.71 15.19 -8.73
CA GLU A 171 -9.57 15.96 -9.22
C GLU A 171 -8.58 15.08 -10.01
N ASP A 172 -8.32 13.85 -9.54
CA ASP A 172 -7.52 12.87 -10.27
C ASP A 172 -8.18 12.49 -11.60
N ASP A 173 -9.49 12.23 -11.56
CA ASP A 173 -10.27 11.88 -12.75
C ASP A 173 -10.27 13.03 -13.77
N ALA A 174 -10.51 14.27 -13.33
CA ALA A 174 -10.45 15.44 -14.20
C ALA A 174 -9.04 15.67 -14.79
N SER A 175 -7.98 15.46 -13.99
CA SER A 175 -6.60 15.56 -14.45
C SER A 175 -6.28 14.49 -15.50
N ALA A 176 -6.77 13.27 -15.30
CA ALA A 176 -6.64 12.19 -16.27
C ALA A 176 -7.40 12.50 -17.57
N GLU A 177 -8.62 13.04 -17.50
CA GLU A 177 -9.41 13.45 -18.66
C GLU A 177 -8.69 14.52 -19.49
N VAL A 178 -8.13 15.55 -18.84
CA VAL A 178 -7.33 16.59 -19.51
C VAL A 178 -6.12 15.98 -20.21
N LEU A 179 -5.41 15.06 -19.56
CA LEU A 179 -4.26 14.37 -20.16
C LEU A 179 -4.68 13.53 -21.38
N LEU A 180 -5.75 12.74 -21.24
CA LEU A 180 -6.26 11.87 -22.30
C LEU A 180 -6.75 12.67 -23.51
N ALA A 181 -7.34 13.85 -23.30
CA ALA A 181 -7.76 14.75 -24.38
C ALA A 181 -6.59 15.27 -25.25
N THR A 182 -5.34 15.17 -24.78
CA THR A 182 -4.14 15.52 -25.57
C THR A 182 -3.61 14.39 -26.45
N LEU A 183 -4.27 13.23 -26.44
CA LEU A 183 -3.85 12.02 -27.14
C LEU A 183 -4.72 11.77 -28.36
N SER A 184 -4.13 11.11 -29.36
CA SER A 184 -4.87 10.48 -30.44
C SER A 184 -5.64 9.25 -29.91
N ASP A 185 -6.62 8.76 -30.67
CA ASP A 185 -7.43 7.56 -30.37
C ASP A 185 -6.64 6.23 -30.34
N GLY A 186 -5.31 6.29 -30.27
CA GLY A 186 -4.43 5.13 -30.24
C GLY A 186 -4.21 4.55 -28.84
N LEU A 187 -3.40 3.49 -28.77
CA LEU A 187 -3.09 2.81 -27.51
C LEU A 187 -2.24 3.67 -26.58
N VAL A 188 -2.51 3.59 -25.28
CA VAL A 188 -1.69 4.23 -24.25
C VAL A 188 -0.87 3.19 -23.51
N PHE A 189 0.45 3.34 -23.52
CA PHE A 189 1.39 2.52 -22.76
C PHE A 189 1.96 3.34 -21.60
N VAL A 190 2.07 2.71 -20.42
CA VAL A 190 2.73 3.33 -19.26
C VAL A 190 3.97 2.52 -18.91
N PHE A 191 5.14 3.13 -19.09
CA PHE A 191 6.43 2.50 -18.81
C PHE A 191 6.92 2.91 -17.42
N GLN A 192 6.79 2.00 -16.45
CA GLN A 192 7.29 2.22 -15.10
C GLN A 192 8.78 1.85 -15.00
N TYR A 193 9.64 2.87 -15.07
CA TYR A 193 11.09 2.72 -14.93
C TYR A 193 11.54 2.55 -13.46
N GLY A 194 10.89 3.27 -12.54
CA GLY A 194 11.33 3.41 -11.16
C GLY A 194 11.34 2.09 -10.38
N THR A 195 12.46 1.79 -9.72
CA THR A 195 12.60 0.69 -8.76
C THR A 195 13.61 1.05 -7.69
N THR A 196 13.71 0.22 -6.64
CA THR A 196 14.52 0.51 -5.46
C THR A 196 15.88 -0.18 -5.45
N TRP A 197 16.03 -1.30 -6.16
CA TRP A 197 17.27 -2.08 -6.18
C TRP A 197 17.98 -1.87 -7.51
N GLN A 198 19.27 -1.53 -7.47
CA GLN A 198 20.08 -1.28 -8.67
C GLN A 198 20.02 -2.45 -9.66
N THR A 199 20.00 -3.68 -9.16
CA THR A 199 19.92 -4.91 -9.96
C THR A 199 18.57 -5.15 -10.62
N LYS A 200 17.53 -4.39 -10.27
CA LYS A 200 16.19 -4.47 -10.87
C LYS A 200 15.98 -3.44 -11.98
N PHE A 201 16.88 -2.48 -12.16
CA PHE A 201 16.77 -1.54 -13.27
C PHE A 201 17.05 -2.24 -14.60
N TRP A 202 16.18 -2.00 -15.56
CA TRP A 202 16.45 -2.35 -16.94
C TRP A 202 17.21 -1.21 -17.64
N SER A 203 18.08 -1.56 -18.59
CA SER A 203 18.98 -0.56 -19.19
C SER A 203 18.21 0.49 -19.99
N GLU A 204 18.66 1.75 -19.96
CA GLU A 204 18.05 2.85 -20.73
C GLU A 204 18.01 2.52 -22.23
N LYS A 205 19.07 1.93 -22.76
CA LYS A 205 19.14 1.50 -24.18
C LYS A 205 18.03 0.51 -24.51
N SER A 206 17.72 -0.41 -23.60
CA SER A 206 16.67 -1.39 -23.79
C SER A 206 15.28 -0.77 -23.73
N TRP A 207 15.04 0.17 -22.80
CA TRP A 207 13.81 0.97 -22.76
C TRP A 207 13.58 1.76 -24.04
N ILE A 208 14.64 2.41 -24.56
CA ILE A 208 14.58 3.16 -25.82
C ILE A 208 14.26 2.23 -27.00
N ALA A 209 14.93 1.08 -27.08
CA ALA A 209 14.68 0.10 -28.13
C ALA A 209 13.24 -0.43 -28.10
N LEU A 210 12.72 -0.72 -26.90
CA LEU A 210 11.33 -1.14 -26.71
C LEU A 210 10.34 -0.05 -27.12
N GLY A 211 10.57 1.19 -26.68
CA GLY A 211 9.68 2.31 -27.02
C GLY A 211 9.60 2.56 -28.52
N LYS A 212 10.73 2.50 -29.23
CA LYS A 212 10.76 2.59 -30.70
C LYS A 212 9.99 1.45 -31.35
N ALA A 213 10.21 0.21 -30.92
CA ALA A 213 9.49 -0.95 -31.46
C ALA A 213 7.97 -0.86 -31.24
N VAL A 214 7.53 -0.32 -30.09
CA VAL A 214 6.11 -0.08 -29.80
C VAL A 214 5.52 0.96 -30.75
N LEU A 215 6.19 2.10 -30.94
CA LEU A 215 5.69 3.18 -31.82
C LEU A 215 5.78 2.82 -33.31
N ASP A 216 6.76 2.02 -33.72
CA ASP A 216 6.83 1.49 -35.08
C ASP A 216 5.64 0.55 -35.38
N ARG A 217 5.24 -0.24 -34.39
CA ARG A 217 4.13 -1.19 -34.50
C ARG A 217 2.76 -0.52 -34.34
N PHE A 218 2.65 0.46 -33.45
CA PHE A 218 1.44 1.18 -33.10
C PHE A 218 1.67 2.68 -33.29
N ARG A 219 1.56 3.15 -34.53
CA ARG A 219 1.96 4.51 -34.93
C ARG A 219 1.20 5.64 -34.23
N GLU A 220 -0.01 5.37 -33.76
CA GLU A 220 -0.85 6.33 -33.04
C GLU A 220 -0.78 6.17 -31.52
N ALA A 221 0.07 5.26 -31.03
CA ALA A 221 0.21 5.04 -29.60
C ALA A 221 0.98 6.17 -28.91
N SER A 222 0.69 6.34 -27.63
CA SER A 222 1.44 7.21 -26.73
C SER A 222 2.10 6.39 -25.62
N ILE A 223 3.34 6.73 -25.28
CA ILE A 223 4.09 6.11 -24.18
C ILE A 223 4.29 7.15 -23.09
N PHE A 224 3.81 6.86 -21.89
CA PHE A 224 3.99 7.70 -20.71
C PHE A 224 5.02 7.13 -19.75
N PHE A 225 5.82 8.03 -19.19
CA PHE A 225 6.76 7.72 -18.12
C PHE A 225 6.37 8.48 -16.84
N PRO A 226 5.79 7.80 -15.83
CA PRO A 226 5.69 8.34 -14.49
C PRO A 226 7.06 8.34 -13.80
N TRP A 227 7.23 9.22 -12.80
CA TRP A 227 8.44 9.30 -11.97
C TRP A 227 8.10 9.71 -10.54
N GLY A 228 8.84 9.18 -9.56
CA GLY A 228 8.62 9.42 -8.14
C GLY A 228 9.65 10.35 -7.48
N ASN A 229 10.81 10.57 -8.12
CA ASN A 229 11.88 11.43 -7.64
C ASN A 229 12.73 11.99 -8.80
N GLU A 230 13.60 12.96 -8.50
CA GLU A 230 14.38 13.68 -9.53
C GLU A 230 15.37 12.79 -10.30
N SER A 231 15.91 11.74 -9.66
CA SER A 231 16.77 10.78 -10.36
C SER A 231 15.99 9.98 -11.39
N GLU A 232 14.77 9.54 -11.04
CA GLU A 232 13.87 8.87 -11.98
C GLU A 232 13.45 9.83 -13.09
N ARG A 233 13.09 11.07 -12.77
CA ARG A 233 12.73 12.11 -13.74
C ARG A 233 13.85 12.30 -14.78
N THR A 234 15.08 12.42 -14.31
CA THR A 234 16.26 12.57 -15.18
C THR A 234 16.39 11.38 -16.13
N ALA A 235 16.32 10.16 -15.60
CA ALA A 235 16.45 8.94 -16.38
C ALA A 235 15.32 8.78 -17.42
N VAL A 236 14.06 8.96 -17.01
CA VAL A 236 12.93 8.81 -17.94
C VAL A 236 12.85 9.93 -18.97
N THR A 237 13.36 11.12 -18.66
CA THR A 237 13.51 12.20 -19.64
C THR A 237 14.52 11.84 -20.71
N ALA A 238 15.68 11.28 -20.33
CA ALA A 238 16.67 10.78 -21.28
C ALA A 238 16.12 9.63 -22.15
N ILE A 239 15.39 8.69 -21.54
CA ILE A 239 14.75 7.59 -22.25
C ILE A 239 13.69 8.11 -23.24
N ALA A 240 12.79 8.99 -22.81
CA ALA A 240 11.74 9.55 -23.66
C ALA A 240 12.34 10.32 -24.85
N ALA A 241 13.38 11.13 -24.61
CA ALA A 241 14.11 11.82 -25.68
C ALA A 241 14.78 10.84 -26.66
N GLY A 242 15.31 9.72 -26.15
CA GLY A 242 15.90 8.67 -26.97
C GLY A 242 14.89 7.91 -27.84
N ILE A 243 13.63 7.79 -27.39
CA ILE A 243 12.52 7.19 -28.14
C ILE A 243 12.04 8.14 -29.24
N GLY A 244 11.79 9.41 -28.90
CA GLY A 244 11.32 10.44 -29.81
C GLY A 244 9.83 10.78 -29.68
N GLN A 245 9.22 11.26 -30.76
CA GLN A 245 7.82 11.69 -30.77
C GLN A 245 6.89 10.52 -30.39
N GLY A 246 5.96 10.75 -29.47
CA GLY A 246 5.04 9.73 -28.95
C GLY A 246 5.42 9.24 -27.54
N ALA A 247 6.66 9.46 -27.08
CA ALA A 247 7.04 9.28 -25.68
C ALA A 247 6.96 10.60 -24.91
N ARG A 248 6.30 10.58 -23.74
CA ARG A 248 6.08 11.76 -22.89
C ARG A 248 6.38 11.42 -21.42
N VAL A 249 7.07 12.32 -20.73
CA VAL A 249 7.21 12.24 -19.26
C VAL A 249 6.03 12.95 -18.63
N LEU A 250 5.37 12.32 -17.66
CA LEU A 250 4.23 12.94 -16.98
C LEU A 250 4.71 14.06 -16.05
N GLU A 251 3.98 15.18 -16.04
CA GLU A 251 4.16 16.22 -15.03
C GLU A 251 3.53 15.78 -13.70
N ARG A 252 4.01 16.33 -12.58
CA ARG A 252 3.56 16.01 -11.23
C ARG A 252 3.11 17.28 -10.53
#